data_AF-A0A534UVU3-F1
#
_entry.id   AF-A0A534UVU3-F1
#
_cell.length_a   1.000
_cell.length_b   1.000
_cell.length_c   1.000
_cell.angle_alpha   90.00
_cell.angle_beta   90.00
_cell.angle_gamma   90.00
#
_symmetry.space_group_name_H-M   'P 1'
#
loop_
_entity.id
_entity.type
_entity.pdbx_description
1 polymer ?
#
loop_
_entity_poly.entity_id
_entity_poly.type
_entity_poly.pdbx_seq_one_letter_code
_entity_poly.pdbx_strand_id
1 'polypeptide(L)' 'MERIDPQQDHEKLKGFGPGQRVMFKGKPYTVQCRTTLASGEAAVVLQGEKEQFVIGANQFLAAMDHHD' A
#
# COMPACT_ATOMS: atom_id res chain seq x y z
N MET A 1 -13.28 -16.34 -4.83
CA MET A 1 -13.04 -15.15 -5.69
C MET A 1 -13.30 -13.95 -4.81
N GLU A 2 -12.27 -13.44 -4.14
CA GLU A 2 -12.39 -12.18 -3.39
C GLU A 2 -12.73 -11.05 -4.37
N ARG A 3 -13.83 -10.37 -4.07
CA ARG A 3 -14.26 -9.16 -4.78
C ARG A 3 -13.36 -8.04 -4.30
N ILE A 4 -12.33 -7.74 -5.09
CA ILE A 4 -11.54 -6.52 -4.93
C ILE A 4 -12.47 -5.37 -5.35
N ASP A 5 -13.09 -4.71 -4.36
CA ASP A 5 -14.01 -3.60 -4.55
C ASP A 5 -13.20 -2.29 -4.67
N PRO A 6 -13.00 -1.75 -5.89
CA PRO A 6 -12.06 -0.67 -6.14
C PRO A 6 -12.40 0.64 -5.40
N GLN A 7 -13.64 0.78 -4.92
CA GLN A 7 -14.05 1.89 -4.06
C GLN A 7 -13.56 1.73 -2.62
N GLN A 8 -13.67 0.54 -2.03
CA GLN A 8 -13.16 0.27 -0.68
C GLN A 8 -11.64 0.38 -0.63
N ASP A 9 -10.97 -0.09 -1.67
CA ASP A 9 -9.53 0.07 -1.84
C ASP A 9 -9.10 1.54 -1.81
N HIS A 10 -9.84 2.39 -2.53
CA HIS A 10 -9.58 3.83 -2.58
C HIS A 10 -9.81 4.53 -1.24
N GLU A 11 -10.82 4.10 -0.46
CA GLU A 11 -11.06 4.62 0.89
C GLU A 11 -10.01 4.14 1.90
N LYS A 12 -9.62 2.86 1.85
CA LYS A 12 -8.55 2.31 2.69
C LYS A 12 -7.24 3.06 2.43
N LEU A 13 -6.88 3.33 1.16
CA LEU A 13 -5.71 4.15 0.78
C LEU A 13 -5.74 5.59 1.30
N LYS A 14 -6.91 6.22 1.42
CA LYS A 14 -7.02 7.54 2.06
C LYS A 14 -6.62 7.51 3.53
N GLY A 15 -6.80 6.37 4.19
CA GLY A 15 -6.35 6.14 5.57
C GLY A 15 -4.84 5.97 5.71
N PHE A 16 -4.08 5.81 4.62
CA PHE A 16 -2.62 5.64 4.65
C PHE A 16 -1.93 6.92 4.19
N GLY A 17 -1.62 7.79 5.16
CA GLY A 17 -0.87 9.01 4.94
C GLY A 17 0.65 8.79 4.89
N PRO A 18 1.42 9.68 4.24
CA PRO A 18 2.87 9.70 4.39
C PRO A 18 3.26 9.89 5.87
N GLY A 19 4.21 9.10 6.35
CA GLY A 19 4.61 8.96 7.75
C GLY A 19 3.93 7.82 8.51
N GLN A 20 2.93 7.15 7.93
CA GLN A 20 2.20 6.08 8.62
C GLN A 20 2.97 4.75 8.60
N ARG A 21 3.07 4.08 9.74
CA ARG A 21 3.59 2.70 9.82
C ARG A 21 2.51 1.67 9.50
N VAL A 22 2.86 0.71 8.66
CA VAL A 22 2.00 -0.35 8.15
C VAL A 22 2.75 -1.69 8.21
N MET A 23 2.05 -2.79 8.46
CA MET A 23 2.65 -4.13 8.51
C MET A 23 2.51 -4.82 7.16
N PHE A 24 3.49 -4.67 6.29
CA PHE A 24 3.47 -5.29 4.95
C PHE A 24 4.25 -6.61 4.96
N LYS A 25 3.59 -7.72 4.58
CA LYS A 25 4.17 -9.09 4.59
C LYS A 25 4.81 -9.47 5.93
N GLY A 26 4.17 -9.11 7.05
CA GLY A 26 4.66 -9.40 8.39
C GLY A 26 5.88 -8.56 8.83
N LYS A 27 6.25 -7.53 8.07
CA LYS A 27 7.32 -6.58 8.43
C LYS A 27 6.76 -5.16 8.54
N PRO A 28 7.23 -4.35 9.50
CA PRO A 28 6.83 -2.96 9.61
C PRO A 28 7.52 -2.11 8.54
N TYR A 29 6.72 -1.38 7.78
CA TYR A 29 7.18 -0.39 6.80
C TYR A 29 6.50 0.95 7.06
N THR A 30 7.12 2.03 6.63
CA THR A 30 6.56 3.38 6.73
C THR A 30 6.16 3.85 5.34
N VAL A 31 4.92 4.28 5.19
CA VAL A 31 4.45 4.93 3.96
C VAL A 31 5.18 6.26 3.85
N GLN A 32 6.02 6.43 2.82
CA GLN A 32 6.79 7.65 2.67
C GLN A 32 6.07 8.65 1.78
N CYS A 33 5.57 8.19 0.64
CA CYS A 33 4.84 9.01 -0.32
C CYS A 33 3.90 8.16 -1.18
N ARG A 34 2.86 8.80 -1.72
CA ARG A 34 2.00 8.22 -2.76
C ARG A 34 2.54 8.68 -4.11
N THR A 35 2.70 7.74 -5.03
CA THR A 35 3.17 7.99 -6.38
C THR A 35 2.25 7.32 -7.39
N THR A 36 2.46 7.58 -8.67
CA THR A 36 1.71 6.92 -9.77
C THR A 36 2.73 6.18 -10.62
N LEU A 37 2.48 4.90 -10.89
CA LEU A 37 3.33 4.09 -11.76
C LEU A 37 3.23 4.59 -13.20
N ALA A 38 4.21 4.24 -14.03
CA ALA A 38 4.20 4.54 -15.47
C ALA A 38 2.95 3.97 -16.18
N SER A 39 2.34 2.92 -15.61
CA SER A 39 1.07 2.34 -16.08
C SER A 39 -0.16 3.23 -15.82
N GLY A 40 -0.02 4.34 -15.09
CA GLY A 40 -1.13 5.20 -14.66
C GLY A 40 -1.81 4.74 -13.35
N GLU A 41 -1.31 3.66 -12.74
CA GLU A 41 -1.86 3.11 -11.50
C GLU A 41 -1.33 3.83 -10.27
N ALA A 42 -2.18 4.02 -9.27
CA ALA A 42 -1.75 4.54 -7.97
C ALA A 42 -0.78 3.56 -7.29
N ALA A 43 0.22 4.09 -6.61
CA ALA A 43 1.23 3.35 -5.87
C ALA A 43 1.64 4.09 -4.60
N VAL A 44 2.25 3.34 -3.68
CA VAL A 44 2.81 3.85 -2.44
C VAL A 44 4.27 3.47 -2.35
N VAL A 45 5.07 4.41 -1.86
CA VAL A 45 6.47 4.19 -1.52
C VAL A 45 6.51 3.73 -0.08
N LEU A 46 6.98 2.51 0.14
CA LEU A 46 7.22 1.97 1.46
C LEU A 46 8.71 2.06 1.78
N GLN A 47 9.01 2.65 2.93
CA GLN A 47 10.35 2.73 3.48
C GLN A 47 10.45 1.86 4.73
N GLY A 48 11.28 0.83 4.66
CA GLY A 48 11.71 0.02 5.77
C GLY A 48 13.01 0.56 6.39
N GLU A 49 13.51 -0.13 7.41
CA GLU A 49 14.72 0.30 8.13
C GLU A 49 15.99 0.27 7.28
N LYS A 50 16.07 -0.63 6.29
CA LYS A 50 17.26 -0.80 5.43
C LYS A 50 16.95 -0.80 3.93
N GLU A 51 15.69 -0.61 3.55
CA GLU A 51 15.23 -0.76 2.18
C GLU A 51 14.05 0.18 1.89
N GLN A 52 13.92 0.61 0.65
CA GLN A 52 12.76 1.37 0.18
C GLN A 52 12.33 0.79 -1.16
N PHE A 53 11.01 0.59 -1.33
CA PHE A 53 10.45 0.11 -2.58
C PHE A 53 9.11 0.78 -2.88
N VAL A 54 8.71 0.72 -4.15
CA VAL A 54 7.42 1.20 -4.63
C VAL A 54 6.51 0.01 -4.85
N ILE A 55 5.29 0.09 -4.35
CA ILE A 55 4.28 -0.95 -4.52
C ILE A 55 2.97 -0.34 -5.05
N GLY A 56 2.39 -0.99 -6.04
CA GLY A 56 1.08 -0.62 -6.58
C GLY A 56 0.02 -0.68 -5.49
N ALA A 57 -0.91 0.26 -5.50
CA ALA A 57 -1.89 0.41 -4.44
C ALA A 57 -2.79 -0.84 -4.31
N ASN A 58 -3.12 -1.49 -5.43
CA ASN A 58 -3.83 -2.77 -5.45
C ASN A 58 -3.05 -3.88 -4.71
N GLN A 59 -1.76 -4.07 -5.01
CA GLN A 59 -0.91 -5.05 -4.31
C GLN A 59 -0.71 -4.70 -2.83
N PHE A 60 -0.60 -3.40 -2.51
CA PHE A 60 -0.49 -2.95 -1.13
C PHE A 60 -1.73 -3.33 -0.33
N LEU A 61 -2.91 -3.03 -0.86
CA LEU A 61 -4.18 -3.32 -0.22
C LEU A 61 -4.47 -4.82 -0.12
N ALA A 62 -4.20 -5.57 -1.19
CA ALA A 62 -4.30 -7.04 -1.17
C ALA A 62 -3.42 -7.65 -0.07
N ALA A 63 -2.22 -7.12 0.15
CA ALA A 63 -1.34 -7.58 1.22
C ALA A 63 -1.78 -7.13 2.62
N MET A 64 -2.57 -6.06 2.75
CA MET A 64 -3.18 -5.63 4.01
C MET A 64 -4.42 -6.47 4.35
N ASP A 65 -5.17 -6.90 3.34
CA ASP A 65 -6.41 -7.66 3.49
C ASP A 65 -6.15 -9.13 3.88
N HIS A 66 -5.07 -9.72 3.36
CA HIS A 66 -4.71 -11.13 3.58
C HIS A 66 -4.15 -11.46 4.99
N HIS A 67 -4.28 -10.54 5.95
CA HIS A 67 -3.81 -10.68 7.34
C HIS A 67 -5.01 -10.66 8.31
N ASP A 68 -5.99 -11.54 8.06
CA ASP A 68 -7.06 -11.94 8.99
C ASP A 68 -6.89 -13.43 9.35
#